data_AF-W1XMS8-F1
#
_entry.id   AF-W1XMS8-F1
#
_cell.length_a   1.000
_cell.length_b   1.000
_cell.length_c   1.000
_cell.angle_alpha   90.00
_cell.angle_beta   90.00
_cell.angle_gamma   90.00
#
_symmetry.space_group_name_H-M   'P 1'
#
loop_
_entity.id
_entity.type
_entity.pdbx_description
1 polymer ?
#
loop_
_entity_poly.entity_id
_entity_poly.type
_entity_poly.pdbx_seq_one_letter_code
_entity_poly.pdbx_strand_id
1 'polypeptide(L)' 'VFEGKVDSLRRFKDEVKEVKTSFECGISLEGYRDIKEGDVIEAYLMEEIAPQL' A
#
# COMPACT_ATOMS: atom_id res chain seq x y z
N VAL A 1 -7.74 12.34 -6.18
CA VAL A 1 -7.81 11.36 -5.08
C VAL A 1 -8.18 10.03 -5.71
N PHE A 2 -7.30 9.03 -5.60
CA PHE A 2 -7.50 7.68 -6.13
C PHE A 2 -7.58 6.73 -4.93
N GLU A 3 -8.60 5.88 -4.90
CA GLU A 3 -8.74 4.82 -3.90
C GLU A 3 -8.70 3.48 -4.62
N GLY A 4 -7.84 2.58 -4.15
CA GLY A 4 -7.64 1.28 -4.78
C GLY A 4 -6.90 0.34 -3.84
N LYS A 5 -6.86 -0.93 -4.23
CA LYS A 5 -6.11 -1.94 -3.49
C LYS A 5 -4.64 -1.90 -3.90
N VAL A 6 -3.78 -2.24 -2.95
CA VAL A 6 -2.37 -2.53 -3.25
C VAL A 6 -2.33 -3.79 -4.11
N ASP A 7 -1.80 -3.66 -5.32
CA ASP A 7 -1.64 -4.76 -6.28
C ASP A 7 -0.42 -5.61 -5.90
N SER A 8 0.72 -4.95 -5.71
CA SER A 8 1.97 -5.64 -5.39
C SER A 8 2.91 -4.74 -4.60
N LEU A 9 3.64 -5.38 -3.68
CA LEU A 9 4.72 -4.75 -2.92
C LEU A 9 6.00 -5.55 -3.16
N ARG A 10 7.00 -4.89 -3.76
CA ARG A 10 8.30 -5.50 -4.06
C ARG A 10 9.41 -4.76 -3.39
N ARG A 11 10.35 -5.53 -2.82
CA ARG A 11 11.62 -5.02 -2.34
C ARG A 11 12.70 -5.51 -3.30
N PHE A 12 13.25 -4.61 -4.10
CA PHE A 12 14.18 -4.96 -5.19
C PHE A 12 13.59 -5.97 -6.19
N LYS A 13 13.91 -7.26 -6.03
CA LYS A 13 13.43 -8.35 -6.90
C LYS A 13 12.49 -9.31 -6.17
N ASP A 14 12.33 -9.14 -4.87
CA ASP A 14 11.55 -10.04 -4.02
C ASP A 14 10.16 -9.46 -3.75
N GLU A 15 9.13 -10.27 -3.93
CA GLU A 15 7.77 -9.94 -3.50
C GLU A 15 7.65 -10.10 -1.99
N VAL A 16 7.17 -9.04 -1.34
CA VAL A 16 7.06 -8.98 0.12
C VAL A 16 5.64 -8.61 0.50
N LYS A 17 5.17 -9.14 1.64
CA LYS A 17 3.83 -8.82 2.17
C LYS A 17 3.83 -7.54 3.01
N GLU A 18 4.98 -7.18 3.55
CA GLU A 18 5.16 -6.02 4.41
C GLU A 18 6.54 -5.39 4.14
N VAL A 19 6.62 -4.08 4.29
CA VAL A 19 7.90 -3.37 4.36
C VAL A 19 7.92 -2.53 5.63
N LYS A 20 9.10 -2.44 6.24
CA LYS A 20 9.30 -1.54 7.37
C LYS A 20 9.40 -0.10 6.89
N THR A 21 8.94 0.82 7.74
CA THR A 21 9.14 2.26 7.53
C THR A 21 10.61 2.58 7.32
N SER A 22 10.91 3.52 6.42
CA SER A 22 12.28 3.94 6.05
C SER A 22 13.07 2.97 5.15
N PHE A 23 12.44 1.91 4.63
CA PHE A 23 13.03 1.08 3.58
C PHE A 23 12.44 1.42 2.22
N GLU A 24 13.26 1.39 1.17
CA GLU A 24 12.77 1.50 -0.20
C GLU A 24 11.98 0.26 -0.59
N CYS A 25 10.79 0.50 -1.14
CA CYS A 25 9.92 -0.50 -1.76
C CYS A 25 9.31 0.07 -3.04
N GLY A 26 9.09 -0.81 -4.01
CA GLY A 26 8.18 -0.55 -5.11
C GLY A 26 6.77 -0.95 -4.69
N ILE A 27 5.82 -0.02 -4.79
CA ILE A 27 4.39 -0.28 -4.60
C ILE A 27 3.65 -0.08 -5.92
N SER A 28 2.79 -1.02 -6.25
CA SER A 28 1.86 -0.90 -7.38
C SER A 28 0.44 -0.87 -6.83
N LEU A 29 -0.40 0.00 -7.38
CA LEU A 29 -1.82 0.07 -7.06
C LEU A 29 -2.63 -0.54 -8.21
N GLU A 30 -3.67 -1.29 -7.87
CA GLU A 30 -4.52 -1.94 -8.88
C GLU A 30 -5.23 -0.86 -9.71
N GLY A 31 -5.01 -0.86 -11.02
CA GLY A 31 -5.61 0.13 -11.93
C GLY A 31 -4.99 1.53 -11.89
N TYR A 32 -3.88 1.74 -11.16
CA TYR A 32 -3.21 3.04 -11.06
C TYR A 32 -1.70 2.93 -11.26
N ARG A 33 -1.19 3.62 -12.28
CA ARG A 33 0.22 3.55 -12.73
C ARG A 33 0.92 4.90 -12.82
N ASP A 34 0.22 6.00 -12.58
CA ASP A 34 0.75 7.36 -12.72
C ASP A 34 1.17 7.95 -11.37
N ILE A 35 1.88 7.16 -10.54
CA ILE A 35 2.42 7.61 -9.25
C ILE A 35 3.63 8.52 -9.54
N LYS A 36 3.63 9.74 -9.00
CA LYS A 36 4.71 10.70 -9.16
C LYS A 36 5.35 11.07 -7.82
N GLU A 37 6.56 11.59 -7.91
CA GLU A 37 7.25 12.14 -6.76
C GLU A 37 6.46 13.31 -6.17
N GLY A 38 6.09 13.22 -4.89
CA GLY A 38 5.25 14.18 -4.20
C GLY A 38 3.83 13.67 -3.89
N ASP A 39 3.42 12.53 -4.44
CA ASP A 39 2.17 11.89 -4.06
C ASP A 39 2.26 11.27 -2.65
N VAL A 40 1.18 11.43 -1.87
CA VAL A 40 1.04 10.84 -0.53
C VAL A 40 0.09 9.65 -0.62
N ILE A 41 0.58 8.47 -0.24
CA ILE A 41 -0.20 7.24 -0.17
C ILE A 41 -0.58 6.99 1.29
N GLU A 42 -1.87 6.98 1.60
CA GLU A 42 -2.40 6.54 2.89
C GLU A 42 -2.93 5.11 2.78
N ALA A 43 -2.30 4.19 3.51
CA ALA A 43 -2.77 2.82 3.63
C ALA A 43 -3.45 2.63 5.00
N TYR A 44 -4.68 2.10 5.00
CA TYR A 44 -5.43 1.77 6.19
C TYR A 44 -5.89 0.31 6.14
N LEU A 45 -5.95 -0.33 7.31
CA LEU A 45 -6.61 -1.62 7.47
C LEU A 45 -8.06 -1.38 7.84
N MET A 46 -8.99 -1.97 7.07
CA MET A 46 -10.37 -2.10 7.53
C MET A 46 -10.43 -3.24 8.55
N GLU A 47 -10.55 -2.89 9.82
CA GLU A 47 -10.87 -3.84 10.89
C GLU A 47 -12.37 -3.74 11.21
N GLU A 48 -13.08 -4.86 11.14
CA GLU A 48 -14.47 -4.94 11.56
C GLU A 48 -14.51 -5.17 13.08
N ILE A 49 -14.71 -4.10 13.84
CA ILE A 49 -14.86 -4.19 15.29
C ILE A 49 -16.26 -4.70 15.64
N ALA A 50 -16.33 -5.88 16.27
CA ALA A 50 -17.57 -6.34 16.89
C ALA A 50 -17.88 -5.41 18.08
N PRO A 51 -19.10 -4.85 18.17
CA PRO A 51 -19.48 -4.03 19.31
C PRO A 51 -19.33 -4.85 20.59
N GLN A 52 -18.53 -4.35 21.53
CA GLN A 52 -18.41 -4.92 22.85
C GLN A 52 -19.69 -4.57 23.61
N LEU A 53 -20.51 -5.60 23.89
CA LEU A 53 -21.74 -5.51 24.68
C LEU A 53 -21.43 -5.36 26.17
#